data_AF-A0A096NY61-F1
#
_entry.id   AF-A0A096NY61-F1
#
_cell.length_a   1.000
_cell.length_b   1.000
_cell.length_c   1.000
_cell.angle_alpha   90.00
_cell.angle_beta   90.00
_cell.angle_gamma   90.00
#
_symmetry.space_group_name_H-M   'P 1'
#
loop_
_entity.id
_entity.type
_entity.pdbx_description
1 polymer ?
#
loop_
_entity_poly.entity_id
_entity_poly.type
_entity_poly.pdbx_seq_one_letter_code
_entity_poly.pdbx_strand_id
1 'polypeptide(L)'
;MLLLLVHKEAALEPQRPAVGYNSLQLSDDHDVSVIQARKKQHSVFWIKTEAQPTFSLLRKGIMDIEAYLERIGYKKSRNKLDLETLTDILQHQIRAVPFENLNIHCGEAMDLGLEAIFDQVVRRNRGGWCLQVNHLLYWALTTMGFETTMLGGYVYSTPAKKYSTGMIHLLLQVTIDGRNYIVDAGFGRSYQMWQPLELISGKDQPQVPCIFRLTEENGFWYLDQIRRDQYIPNKEFLNSDLLEDSKYRKIYSFTLEPRTIEDFESMNTYLQTSPASVFTSKSFCSLQTPDGVHCLVGCTLTYRRFNYKDNTDLIEFKTLNEEEIEKVLKNIFNVSLERKLIPKHGDRFFTI
;
A
#
# COMPACT_ATOMS: atom_id res chain seq x y z
N MET A 1 0.38 0.75 -54.75
CA MET A 1 0.88 -0.33 -55.64
C MET A 1 2.07 -0.97 -54.92
N LEU A 2 2.09 -2.32 -54.85
CA LEU A 2 2.97 -3.21 -54.07
C LEU A 2 2.75 -3.24 -52.54
N LEU A 3 2.67 -4.38 -51.84
CA LEU A 3 2.27 -5.75 -52.19
C LEU A 3 2.04 -6.46 -50.85
N LEU A 4 0.93 -7.22 -50.72
CA LEU A 4 0.64 -8.11 -49.59
C LEU A 4 1.57 -9.33 -49.61
N LEU A 5 1.92 -9.84 -48.43
CA LEU A 5 2.29 -11.25 -48.23
C LEU A 5 1.57 -11.78 -46.99
N VAL A 6 0.56 -12.61 -47.25
CA VAL A 6 -0.21 -13.41 -46.31
C VAL A 6 0.43 -14.79 -46.25
N HIS A 7 0.67 -15.33 -45.05
CA HIS A 7 0.83 -16.77 -44.85
C HIS A 7 -0.13 -17.26 -43.76
N LYS A 8 -1.02 -18.16 -44.21
CA LYS A 8 -1.94 -19.02 -43.47
C LYS A 8 -1.26 -20.39 -43.34
N GLU A 9 -1.37 -21.05 -42.18
CA GLU A 9 -2.04 -22.35 -41.91
C GLU A 9 -1.05 -23.21 -41.10
N ALA A 10 -1.39 -24.15 -40.21
CA ALA A 10 -2.66 -24.74 -39.78
C ALA A 10 -2.49 -25.34 -38.37
N ALA A 11 -3.64 -25.55 -37.70
CA ALA A 11 -3.81 -26.17 -36.39
C ALA A 11 -3.76 -27.71 -36.45
N LEU A 12 -3.27 -28.37 -35.39
CA LEU A 12 -3.41 -29.80 -35.15
C LEU A 12 -3.37 -30.14 -33.64
N GLU A 13 -4.52 -30.54 -33.10
CA GLU A 13 -4.76 -31.51 -32.01
C GLU A 13 -6.26 -31.89 -32.09
N PRO A 14 -6.79 -33.02 -31.55
CA PRO A 14 -6.20 -34.00 -30.63
C PRO A 14 -6.43 -35.49 -31.04
N GLN A 15 -5.84 -36.45 -30.34
CA GLN A 15 -6.28 -37.86 -30.39
C GLN A 15 -6.40 -38.50 -28.99
N ARG A 16 -7.60 -39.03 -28.70
CA ARG A 16 -7.86 -40.12 -27.75
C ARG A 16 -8.27 -41.37 -28.54
N PRO A 17 -7.93 -42.57 -28.03
CA PRO A 17 -8.91 -43.65 -27.91
C PRO A 17 -8.69 -44.42 -26.58
N ALA A 18 -9.49 -45.35 -26.09
CA ALA A 18 -10.88 -45.78 -26.25
C ALA A 18 -11.15 -46.71 -25.03
N VAL A 19 -12.42 -47.02 -24.83
CA VAL A 19 -13.05 -47.75 -23.73
C VAL A 19 -12.63 -49.22 -23.63
N GLY A 20 -12.63 -49.77 -22.41
CA GLY A 20 -12.73 -51.21 -22.16
C GLY A 20 -13.29 -51.51 -20.76
N TYR A 21 -14.56 -51.90 -20.69
CA TYR A 21 -15.18 -52.50 -19.50
C TYR A 21 -14.87 -54.00 -19.48
N ASN A 22 -14.53 -54.56 -18.30
CA ASN A 22 -14.90 -55.92 -17.96
C ASN A 22 -14.97 -56.12 -16.45
N SER A 23 -15.91 -56.98 -16.08
CA SER A 23 -16.47 -57.23 -14.75
C SER A 23 -15.90 -58.46 -14.05
N LEU A 24 -16.17 -58.53 -12.74
CA LEU A 24 -16.39 -59.71 -11.87
C LEU A 24 -15.24 -60.32 -11.03
N GLN A 25 -15.58 -60.38 -9.73
CA GLN A 25 -15.44 -61.47 -8.74
C GLN A 25 -14.18 -61.65 -7.86
N LEU A 26 -14.38 -61.30 -6.58
CA LEU A 26 -14.27 -62.13 -5.35
C LEU A 26 -13.18 -63.23 -5.29
N SER A 27 -12.32 -63.13 -4.27
CA SER A 27 -12.14 -64.20 -3.27
C SER A 27 -11.31 -63.71 -2.07
N ASP A 28 -11.81 -64.02 -0.88
CA ASP A 28 -11.12 -63.97 0.42
C ASP A 28 -9.91 -64.91 0.47
N ASP A 29 -8.91 -64.62 1.32
CA ASP A 29 -8.51 -65.49 2.46
C ASP A 29 -7.17 -65.10 3.11
N HIS A 30 -7.01 -65.60 4.34
CA HIS A 30 -5.85 -65.73 5.24
C HIS A 30 -5.76 -64.71 6.38
N ASP A 31 -6.16 -65.08 7.61
CA ASP A 31 -5.58 -66.03 8.59
C ASP A 31 -4.74 -65.26 9.63
N VAL A 32 -5.25 -65.04 10.85
CA VAL A 32 -5.25 -65.92 12.04
C VAL A 32 -4.14 -65.54 13.04
N SER A 33 -4.57 -65.53 14.32
CA SER A 33 -3.82 -65.72 15.58
C SER A 33 -3.55 -64.45 16.42
N VAL A 34 -3.63 -64.41 17.76
CA VAL A 34 -4.02 -65.36 18.82
C VAL A 34 -4.04 -64.59 20.17
N ILE A 35 -5.08 -64.85 21.00
CA ILE A 35 -5.11 -64.98 22.49
C ILE A 35 -4.92 -63.75 23.44
N GLN A 36 -6.03 -63.45 24.14
CA GLN A 36 -6.30 -63.16 25.57
C GLN A 36 -5.37 -62.28 26.44
N ALA A 37 -5.96 -61.32 27.18
CA ALA A 37 -5.94 -61.31 28.66
C ALA A 37 -6.83 -60.23 29.33
N ARG A 38 -7.72 -60.72 30.23
CA ARG A 38 -8.14 -60.21 31.57
C ARG A 38 -8.48 -58.73 31.81
N LYS A 39 -9.75 -58.53 32.20
CA LYS A 39 -10.28 -57.40 32.99
C LYS A 39 -9.67 -57.37 34.40
N LYS A 40 -9.24 -56.19 34.86
CA LYS A 40 -9.20 -55.81 36.27
C LYS A 40 -9.66 -54.36 36.44
N GLN A 41 -10.50 -54.17 37.45
CA GLN A 41 -11.22 -52.97 37.82
C GLN A 41 -10.48 -52.33 38.99
N HIS A 42 -10.09 -51.06 38.88
CA HIS A 42 -9.68 -50.27 40.04
C HIS A 42 -10.20 -48.83 39.91
N SER A 43 -10.93 -48.46 40.95
CA SER A 43 -11.47 -47.14 41.29
C SER A 43 -10.37 -46.08 41.43
N VAL A 44 -10.58 -44.90 40.85
CA VAL A 44 -9.72 -43.73 41.06
C VAL A 44 -10.46 -42.71 41.93
N PHE A 45 -9.81 -42.38 43.05
CA PHE A 45 -10.19 -41.36 44.01
C PHE A 45 -10.08 -39.94 43.43
N TRP A 46 -11.01 -39.07 43.79
CA TRP A 46 -10.98 -37.65 43.49
C TRP A 46 -9.94 -36.93 44.37
N ILE A 47 -8.92 -36.35 43.75
CA ILE A 47 -8.06 -35.35 44.40
C ILE A 47 -8.49 -33.98 43.87
N LYS A 48 -9.00 -33.12 44.76
CA LYS A 48 -9.18 -31.69 44.50
C LYS A 48 -7.81 -31.06 44.30
N THR A 49 -7.46 -30.69 43.07
CA THR A 49 -6.33 -29.81 42.79
C THR A 49 -6.79 -28.36 42.72
N GLU A 50 -5.89 -27.52 43.22
CA GLU A 50 -6.03 -26.11 43.56
C GLU A 50 -6.37 -25.21 42.36
N ALA A 51 -6.90 -24.04 42.70
CA ALA A 51 -7.30 -22.99 41.79
C ALA A 51 -6.23 -22.68 40.73
N GLN A 52 -6.63 -22.72 39.45
CA GLN A 52 -5.80 -22.19 38.39
C GLN A 52 -5.73 -20.65 38.50
N PRO A 53 -4.54 -20.05 38.39
CA PRO A 53 -4.43 -18.62 38.22
C PRO A 53 -5.02 -18.25 36.86
N THR A 54 -5.90 -17.25 36.86
CA THR A 54 -6.52 -16.67 35.67
C THR A 54 -5.45 -16.19 34.69
N PHE A 55 -5.21 -16.96 33.63
CA PHE A 55 -4.38 -16.60 32.47
C PHE A 55 -5.11 -15.57 31.58
N SER A 56 -5.48 -14.40 32.11
CA SER A 56 -6.16 -13.36 31.30
C SER A 56 -5.42 -12.03 31.19
N LEU A 57 -4.16 -11.92 31.63
CA LEU A 57 -3.43 -10.65 31.65
C LEU A 57 -2.08 -10.62 30.91
N LEU A 58 -1.71 -11.64 30.13
CA LEU A 58 -0.38 -11.68 29.47
C LEU A 58 -0.40 -12.16 28.01
N ARG A 59 -1.28 -11.59 27.19
CA ARG A 59 -1.07 -11.43 25.74
C ARG A 59 -1.55 -10.04 25.31
N LYS A 60 -0.87 -8.98 25.80
CA LYS A 60 -0.78 -7.76 25.00
C LYS A 60 0.01 -8.16 23.76
N GLY A 61 -0.66 -8.27 22.61
CA GLY A 61 0.00 -8.62 21.35
C GLY A 61 1.12 -7.64 21.02
N ILE A 62 2.10 -8.09 20.24
CA ILE A 62 3.23 -7.28 19.78
C ILE A 62 2.76 -6.06 18.96
N MET A 63 1.50 -6.02 18.52
CA MET A 63 0.89 -4.88 17.83
C MET A 63 -0.45 -4.54 18.48
N ASP A 64 -0.63 -3.27 18.83
CA ASP A 64 -1.79 -2.76 19.58
C ASP A 64 -2.50 -1.68 18.73
N ILE A 65 -3.81 -1.87 18.49
CA ILE A 65 -4.61 -0.94 17.71
C ILE A 65 -4.67 0.43 18.37
N GLU A 66 -4.68 0.50 19.70
CA GLU A 66 -4.74 1.78 20.42
C GLU A 66 -3.46 2.59 20.22
N ALA A 67 -2.30 1.93 20.16
CA ALA A 67 -1.03 2.60 19.86
C ALA A 67 -0.99 3.12 18.41
N TYR A 68 -1.57 2.40 17.45
CA TYR A 68 -1.72 2.90 16.08
C TYR A 68 -2.65 4.12 16.00
N LEU A 69 -3.79 4.09 16.69
CA LEU A 69 -4.73 5.21 16.73
C LEU A 69 -4.11 6.44 17.39
N GLU A 70 -3.33 6.25 18.47
CA GLU A 70 -2.52 7.30 19.09
C GLU A 70 -1.50 7.87 18.10
N ARG A 71 -0.78 7.02 17.37
CA ARG A 71 0.23 7.42 16.37
C ARG A 71 -0.34 8.31 15.29
N ILE A 72 -1.55 8.03 14.81
CA ILE A 72 -2.21 8.83 13.78
C ILE A 72 -3.01 10.01 14.37
N GLY A 73 -3.12 10.10 15.70
CA GLY A 73 -3.87 11.13 16.41
C GLY A 73 -5.39 10.97 16.33
N TYR A 74 -5.90 9.77 16.02
CA TYR A 74 -7.33 9.50 15.95
C TYR A 74 -7.91 9.30 17.36
N LYS A 75 -8.75 10.24 17.81
CA LYS A 75 -9.36 10.25 19.16
C LYS A 75 -10.88 10.10 19.15
N LYS A 76 -11.50 9.95 17.98
CA LYS A 76 -12.95 9.77 17.85
C LYS A 76 -13.34 8.33 18.17
N SER A 77 -14.63 8.09 18.38
CA SER A 77 -15.16 6.73 18.57
C SER A 77 -14.99 5.88 17.32
N ARG A 78 -14.83 4.58 17.49
CA ARG A 78 -14.72 3.56 16.42
C ARG A 78 -15.88 2.56 16.45
N ASN A 79 -17.01 2.97 17.01
CA ASN A 79 -18.18 2.10 17.20
C ASN A 79 -18.99 1.86 15.92
N LYS A 80 -18.70 2.58 14.85
CA LYS A 80 -19.32 2.43 13.54
C LYS A 80 -18.27 2.04 12.51
N LEU A 81 -18.64 1.14 11.60
CA LEU A 81 -17.83 0.73 10.45
C LEU A 81 -18.42 1.32 9.18
N ASP A 82 -18.53 2.66 9.16
CA ASP A 82 -19.11 3.43 8.07
C ASP A 82 -18.04 4.21 7.28
N LEU A 83 -18.49 4.83 6.18
CA LEU A 83 -17.61 5.61 5.30
C LEU A 83 -16.99 6.82 6.02
N GLU A 84 -17.69 7.42 6.98
CA GLU A 84 -17.15 8.53 7.78
C GLU A 84 -15.95 8.08 8.61
N THR A 85 -16.08 6.95 9.32
CA THR A 85 -14.99 6.37 10.11
C THR A 85 -13.81 5.96 9.22
N LEU A 86 -14.08 5.31 8.07
CA LEU A 86 -13.04 4.95 7.11
C LEU A 86 -12.27 6.18 6.59
N THR A 87 -13.02 7.24 6.25
CA THR A 87 -12.46 8.50 5.77
C THR A 87 -11.61 9.17 6.85
N ASP A 88 -12.10 9.23 8.08
CA ASP A 88 -11.37 9.83 9.19
C ASP A 88 -10.06 9.09 9.46
N ILE A 89 -10.06 7.75 9.47
CA ILE A 89 -8.84 6.96 9.68
C ILE A 89 -7.82 7.21 8.57
N LEU A 90 -8.24 7.14 7.30
CA LEU A 90 -7.38 7.45 6.16
C LEU A 90 -6.75 8.84 6.31
N GLN A 91 -7.58 9.84 6.61
CA GLN A 91 -7.16 11.22 6.73
C GLN A 91 -6.19 11.46 7.91
N HIS A 92 -6.40 10.80 9.05
CA HIS A 92 -5.48 10.87 10.17
C HIS A 92 -4.14 10.20 9.82
N GLN A 93 -4.16 9.03 9.16
CA GLN A 93 -2.93 8.36 8.74
C GLN A 93 -2.12 9.23 7.75
N ILE A 94 -2.71 9.73 6.67
CA ILE A 94 -1.98 10.50 5.64
C ILE A 94 -1.42 11.84 6.15
N ARG A 95 -1.96 12.35 7.27
CA ARG A 95 -1.48 13.56 7.96
C ARG A 95 -0.47 13.29 9.07
N ALA A 96 -0.29 12.03 9.48
CA ALA A 96 0.59 11.67 10.58
C ALA A 96 1.76 10.78 10.15
N VAL A 97 1.55 9.89 9.17
CA VAL A 97 2.51 8.89 8.69
C VAL A 97 3.00 9.29 7.30
N PRO A 98 4.27 9.72 7.17
CA PRO A 98 4.78 10.14 5.88
C PRO A 98 4.91 9.01 4.86
N PHE A 99 4.69 9.33 3.59
CA PHE A 99 5.15 8.51 2.47
C PHE A 99 6.64 8.80 2.24
N GLU A 100 7.51 7.85 2.55
CA GLU A 100 8.96 8.06 2.56
C GLU A 100 9.77 6.80 2.21
N ASN A 101 11.04 7.00 1.84
CA ASN A 101 11.97 5.92 1.53
C ASN A 101 13.36 6.14 2.16
N LEU A 102 13.43 6.88 3.26
CA LEU A 102 14.68 7.39 3.82
C LEU A 102 15.59 6.28 4.33
N ASN A 103 15.04 5.14 4.75
CA ASN A 103 15.83 3.96 5.15
C ASN A 103 16.83 3.55 4.05
N ILE A 104 16.40 3.50 2.78
CA ILE A 104 17.28 3.15 1.65
C ILE A 104 18.50 4.09 1.60
N HIS A 105 18.29 5.37 1.86
CA HIS A 105 19.31 6.42 1.81
C HIS A 105 20.08 6.60 3.14
N CYS A 106 19.69 5.85 4.18
CA CYS A 106 20.41 5.64 5.42
C CYS A 106 21.19 4.30 5.42
N GLY A 107 21.09 3.51 4.34
CA GLY A 107 21.69 2.18 4.24
C GLY A 107 20.95 1.13 5.07
N GLU A 108 19.64 1.28 5.22
CA GLU A 108 18.72 0.41 5.96
C GLU A 108 17.69 -0.21 5.01
N ALA A 109 17.13 -1.35 5.39
CA ALA A 109 16.15 -2.05 4.59
C ALA A 109 14.76 -1.40 4.64
N MET A 110 13.97 -1.65 3.61
CA MET A 110 12.53 -1.46 3.63
C MET A 110 11.88 -2.80 3.98
N ASP A 111 11.63 -3.03 5.27
CA ASP A 111 11.03 -4.28 5.77
C ASP A 111 9.57 -4.42 5.31
N LEU A 112 9.19 -5.64 4.96
CA LEU A 112 7.84 -5.99 4.49
C LEU A 112 6.97 -6.61 5.60
N GLY A 113 7.61 -7.18 6.63
CA GLY A 113 6.94 -7.84 7.75
C GLY A 113 6.18 -6.84 8.62
N LEU A 114 4.92 -7.15 8.92
CA LEU A 114 4.00 -6.25 9.61
C LEU A 114 4.49 -5.80 10.99
N GLU A 115 5.15 -6.68 11.77
CA GLU A 115 5.68 -6.33 13.08
C GLU A 115 6.81 -5.29 13.01
N ALA A 116 7.70 -5.41 12.01
CA ALA A 116 8.77 -4.44 11.77
C ALA A 116 8.20 -3.09 11.29
N ILE A 117 7.19 -3.15 10.40
CA ILE A 117 6.47 -1.96 9.95
C ILE A 117 5.79 -1.25 11.12
N PHE A 118 5.11 -2.00 11.99
CA PHE A 118 4.44 -1.45 13.17
C PHE A 118 5.45 -0.79 14.11
N ASP A 119 6.58 -1.46 14.40
CA ASP A 119 7.63 -0.89 15.24
C ASP A 119 8.16 0.43 14.66
N GLN A 120 8.55 0.42 13.38
CA GLN A 120 9.07 1.59 12.68
C GLN A 120 8.05 2.73 12.65
N VAL A 121 6.84 2.49 12.16
CA VAL A 121 5.84 3.54 11.93
C VAL A 121 5.23 4.02 13.25
N VAL A 122 4.79 3.09 14.11
CA VAL A 122 4.04 3.42 15.33
C VAL A 122 4.95 3.80 16.48
N ARG A 123 5.98 3.00 16.78
CA ARG A 123 6.84 3.26 17.95
C ARG A 123 7.93 4.29 17.68
N ARG A 124 8.51 4.28 16.47
CA ARG A 124 9.61 5.19 16.09
C ARG A 124 9.15 6.44 15.33
N ASN A 125 7.84 6.65 15.18
CA ASN A 125 7.24 7.79 14.47
C ASN A 125 7.75 7.97 13.03
N ARG A 126 8.13 6.88 12.35
CA ARG A 126 8.56 6.93 10.95
C ARG A 126 7.37 6.85 10.00
N GLY A 127 7.69 6.97 8.71
CA GLY A 127 6.78 6.63 7.62
C GLY A 127 7.23 5.35 6.92
N GLY A 128 6.81 5.21 5.67
CA GLY A 128 7.25 4.17 4.76
C GLY A 128 6.72 4.36 3.35
N TRP A 129 7.10 3.46 2.43
CA TRP A 129 6.51 3.43 1.08
C TRP A 129 5.17 2.67 1.06
N CYS A 130 4.53 2.55 -0.10
CA CYS A 130 3.18 1.96 -0.22
C CYS A 130 3.08 0.56 0.38
N LEU A 131 4.10 -0.30 0.21
CA LEU A 131 4.10 -1.67 0.76
C LEU A 131 4.09 -1.71 2.29
N GLN A 132 4.50 -0.62 2.95
CA GLN A 132 4.54 -0.54 4.41
C GLN A 132 3.29 0.18 4.94
N VAL A 133 3.02 1.39 4.46
CA VAL A 133 1.93 2.21 5.03
C VAL A 133 0.55 1.67 4.68
N ASN A 134 0.36 1.04 3.51
CA ASN A 134 -0.91 0.38 3.18
C ASN A 134 -1.03 -1.00 3.80
N HIS A 135 0.06 -1.71 4.07
CA HIS A 135 0.03 -2.95 4.86
C HIS A 135 -0.36 -2.67 6.32
N LEU A 136 0.17 -1.59 6.91
CA LEU A 136 -0.24 -1.13 8.23
C LEU A 136 -1.71 -0.71 8.25
N LEU A 137 -2.16 0.05 7.24
CA LEU A 137 -3.56 0.47 7.14
C LEU A 137 -4.50 -0.73 6.96
N TYR A 138 -4.11 -1.71 6.13
CA TYR A 138 -4.85 -2.96 5.97
C TYR A 138 -5.05 -3.66 7.31
N TRP A 139 -3.97 -3.82 8.09
CA TRP A 139 -4.03 -4.42 9.41
C TRP A 139 -4.95 -3.63 10.34
N ALA A 140 -4.83 -2.31 10.37
CA ALA A 140 -5.64 -1.46 11.24
C ALA A 140 -7.14 -1.55 10.89
N LEU A 141 -7.50 -1.39 9.62
CA LEU A 141 -8.89 -1.44 9.16
C LEU A 141 -9.51 -2.82 9.38
N THR A 142 -8.78 -3.89 9.06
CA THR A 142 -9.22 -5.28 9.32
C THR A 142 -9.39 -5.54 10.81
N THR A 143 -8.47 -5.06 11.64
CA THR A 143 -8.55 -5.18 13.12
C THR A 143 -9.75 -4.42 13.69
N MET A 144 -10.13 -3.30 13.06
CA MET A 144 -11.34 -2.57 13.41
C MET A 144 -12.62 -3.29 12.98
N GLY A 145 -12.54 -4.18 11.99
CA GLY A 145 -13.65 -5.01 11.49
C GLY A 145 -14.13 -4.64 10.09
N PHE A 146 -13.45 -3.74 9.37
CA PHE A 146 -13.76 -3.48 7.96
C PHE A 146 -13.39 -4.68 7.08
N GLU A 147 -14.28 -5.03 6.15
CA GLU A 147 -13.97 -5.97 5.07
C GLU A 147 -12.96 -5.32 4.13
N THR A 148 -11.69 -5.73 4.22
CA THR A 148 -10.56 -5.09 3.53
C THR A 148 -9.82 -6.12 2.68
N THR A 149 -9.45 -5.74 1.45
CA THR A 149 -8.73 -6.57 0.49
C THR A 149 -7.50 -5.84 -0.01
N MET A 150 -6.33 -6.48 -0.01
CA MET A 150 -5.15 -5.94 -0.68
C MET A 150 -5.27 -6.12 -2.19
N LEU A 151 -4.90 -5.08 -2.95
CA LEU A 151 -4.83 -5.10 -4.41
C LEU A 151 -3.44 -4.69 -4.86
N GLY A 152 -3.06 -5.11 -6.07
CA GLY A 152 -1.79 -4.76 -6.69
C GLY A 152 -1.96 -3.86 -7.91
N GLY A 153 -1.09 -2.86 -8.01
CA GLY A 153 -1.15 -1.83 -9.05
C GLY A 153 0.16 -1.59 -9.79
N TYR A 154 0.00 -0.93 -10.95
CA TYR A 154 1.04 -0.59 -11.89
C TYR A 154 1.08 0.94 -12.04
N VAL A 155 2.22 1.58 -11.79
CA VAL A 155 2.32 3.04 -11.72
C VAL A 155 2.59 3.63 -13.09
N TYR A 156 1.90 4.72 -13.43
CA TYR A 156 2.09 5.40 -14.71
C TYR A 156 3.38 6.21 -14.74
N SER A 157 4.16 6.03 -15.81
CA SER A 157 5.36 6.83 -16.11
C SER A 157 5.07 7.74 -17.29
N THR A 158 5.05 9.06 -17.06
CA THR A 158 4.85 10.06 -18.12
C THR A 158 5.93 9.94 -19.22
N PRO A 159 7.24 9.84 -18.90
CA PRO A 159 8.26 9.74 -19.93
C PRO A 159 8.16 8.45 -20.77
N ALA A 160 7.78 7.33 -20.14
CA ALA A 160 7.63 6.05 -20.83
C ALA A 160 6.27 5.91 -21.53
N LYS A 161 5.31 6.81 -21.24
CA LYS A 161 3.92 6.78 -21.71
C LYS A 161 3.20 5.45 -21.46
N LYS A 162 3.56 4.75 -20.38
CA LYS A 162 3.01 3.45 -20.02
C LYS A 162 3.00 3.25 -18.50
N TYR A 163 2.17 2.32 -18.06
CA TYR A 163 2.24 1.78 -16.71
C TYR A 163 3.49 0.90 -16.54
N SER A 164 3.95 0.73 -15.30
CA SER A 164 5.06 -0.16 -14.97
C SER A 164 4.75 -1.59 -15.40
N THR A 165 5.77 -2.34 -15.82
CA THR A 165 5.61 -3.76 -16.14
C THR A 165 5.40 -4.60 -14.87
N GLY A 166 6.08 -4.24 -13.78
CA GLY A 166 5.90 -4.86 -12.47
C GLY A 166 4.74 -4.27 -11.69
N MET A 167 4.13 -5.10 -10.84
CA MET A 167 3.12 -4.72 -9.86
C MET A 167 3.80 -4.10 -8.63
N ILE A 168 4.06 -2.80 -8.70
CA ILE A 168 4.94 -2.07 -7.76
C ILE A 168 4.17 -1.21 -6.76
N HIS A 169 2.84 -1.27 -6.77
CA HIS A 169 1.99 -0.50 -5.87
C HIS A 169 1.03 -1.41 -5.11
N LEU A 170 0.96 -1.24 -3.79
CA LEU A 170 -0.05 -1.87 -2.94
C LEU A 170 -1.12 -0.80 -2.65
N LEU A 171 -2.39 -1.17 -2.81
CA LEU A 171 -3.55 -0.36 -2.43
C LEU A 171 -4.63 -1.27 -1.83
N LEU A 172 -5.69 -0.69 -1.25
CA LEU A 172 -6.72 -1.44 -0.56
C LEU A 172 -8.09 -1.23 -1.22
N GLN A 173 -8.92 -2.27 -1.20
CA GLN A 173 -10.36 -2.17 -1.36
C GLN A 173 -11.03 -2.37 0.01
N VAL A 174 -12.05 -1.57 0.31
CA VAL A 174 -12.90 -1.73 1.49
C VAL A 174 -14.37 -1.82 1.07
N THR A 175 -15.07 -2.83 1.56
CA THR A 175 -16.51 -3.01 1.34
C THR A 175 -17.30 -2.51 2.54
N ILE A 176 -18.27 -1.62 2.31
CA ILE A 176 -19.20 -1.11 3.34
C ILE A 176 -20.62 -1.18 2.80
N ASP A 177 -21.48 -1.97 3.43
CA ASP A 177 -22.90 -2.11 3.07
C ASP A 177 -23.12 -2.36 1.56
N GLY A 178 -22.30 -3.23 0.97
CA GLY A 178 -22.35 -3.59 -0.45
C GLY A 178 -21.73 -2.57 -1.42
N ARG A 179 -21.14 -1.47 -0.92
CA ARG A 179 -20.38 -0.49 -1.71
C ARG A 179 -18.89 -0.73 -1.57
N ASN A 180 -18.18 -0.66 -2.70
CA ASN A 180 -16.74 -0.86 -2.76
C ASN A 180 -16.01 0.48 -2.87
N TYR A 181 -14.98 0.66 -2.06
CA TYR A 181 -14.14 1.85 -2.07
C TYR A 181 -12.67 1.46 -2.22
N ILE A 182 -11.93 2.26 -2.98
CA ILE A 182 -10.48 2.23 -2.99
C ILE A 182 -9.95 3.14 -1.89
N VAL A 183 -8.99 2.62 -1.14
CA VAL A 183 -8.29 3.30 -0.06
C VAL A 183 -6.80 3.12 -0.26
N ASP A 184 -6.06 4.23 -0.29
CA ASP A 184 -4.62 4.23 -0.48
C ASP A 184 -4.05 5.40 0.33
N ALA A 185 -3.15 5.12 1.28
CA ALA A 185 -2.41 6.10 2.08
C ALA A 185 -0.92 6.19 1.69
N GLY A 186 -0.53 5.51 0.61
CA GLY A 186 0.84 5.17 0.28
C GLY A 186 1.33 5.67 -1.07
N PHE A 187 0.59 6.53 -1.77
CA PHE A 187 1.11 7.19 -2.97
C PHE A 187 1.73 8.54 -2.64
N GLY A 188 1.17 9.34 -1.72
CA GLY A 188 1.76 10.60 -1.27
C GLY A 188 1.77 11.73 -2.33
N ARG A 189 2.44 12.84 -1.98
CA ARG A 189 2.50 14.10 -2.76
C ARG A 189 1.09 14.59 -3.15
N SER A 190 0.94 15.29 -4.29
CA SER A 190 -0.36 15.76 -4.80
C SER A 190 -1.22 14.68 -5.49
N TYR A 191 -0.76 13.44 -5.50
CA TYR A 191 -1.50 12.28 -6.04
C TYR A 191 -2.36 11.59 -4.97
N GLN A 192 -2.16 11.94 -3.71
CA GLN A 192 -2.77 11.30 -2.55
C GLN A 192 -4.26 11.61 -2.45
N MET A 193 -5.11 10.58 -2.39
CA MET A 193 -6.53 10.74 -2.07
C MET A 193 -6.71 11.13 -0.60
N TRP A 194 -7.69 12.00 -0.32
CA TRP A 194 -8.06 12.44 1.03
C TRP A 194 -9.35 11.76 1.52
N GLN A 195 -10.06 11.07 0.63
CA GLN A 195 -11.26 10.30 0.94
C GLN A 195 -11.22 9.00 0.14
N PRO A 196 -11.79 7.89 0.65
CA PRO A 196 -11.98 6.68 -0.13
C PRO A 196 -12.71 6.96 -1.44
N LEU A 197 -12.23 6.39 -2.54
CA LEU A 197 -12.83 6.57 -3.85
C LEU A 197 -13.82 5.44 -4.11
N GLU A 198 -15.09 5.76 -4.32
CA GLU A 198 -16.10 4.76 -4.66
C GLU A 198 -15.76 4.13 -6.02
N LEU A 199 -15.80 2.79 -6.09
CA LEU A 199 -15.38 2.00 -7.25
C LEU A 199 -16.46 2.00 -8.34
N ILE A 200 -16.69 3.18 -8.94
CA ILE A 200 -17.67 3.41 -10.01
C ILE A 200 -16.95 3.97 -11.23
N SER A 201 -16.96 3.21 -12.32
CA SER A 201 -16.28 3.58 -13.57
C SER A 201 -16.83 4.90 -14.14
N GLY A 202 -15.91 5.81 -14.49
CA GLY A 202 -16.21 7.10 -15.11
C GLY A 202 -16.74 8.19 -14.17
N LYS A 203 -16.98 7.88 -12.88
CA LYS A 203 -17.49 8.86 -11.90
C LYS A 203 -16.40 9.86 -11.51
N ASP A 204 -16.70 11.14 -11.68
CA ASP A 204 -15.89 12.22 -11.12
C ASP A 204 -16.08 12.30 -9.60
N GLN A 205 -14.96 12.32 -8.88
CA GLN A 205 -14.91 12.34 -7.42
C GLN A 205 -14.07 13.55 -6.96
N PRO A 206 -14.68 14.75 -6.86
CA PRO A 206 -13.99 15.95 -6.41
C PRO A 206 -13.52 15.81 -4.96
N GLN A 207 -12.25 16.08 -4.73
CA GLN A 207 -11.65 16.16 -3.40
C GLN A 207 -10.81 17.45 -3.30
N VAL A 208 -10.31 17.75 -2.10
CA VAL A 208 -9.43 18.92 -1.89
C VAL A 208 -8.22 18.88 -2.83
N PRO A 209 -7.46 17.77 -2.99
CA PRO A 209 -6.29 17.75 -3.86
C PRO A 209 -6.61 17.97 -5.34
N CYS A 210 -7.65 17.31 -5.85
CA CYS A 210 -8.01 17.29 -7.25
C CYS A 210 -9.37 16.59 -7.45
N ILE A 211 -9.82 16.50 -8.70
CA ILE A 211 -10.88 15.56 -9.06
C ILE A 211 -10.22 14.23 -9.43
N PHE A 212 -10.57 13.16 -8.73
CA PHE A 212 -10.15 11.81 -9.10
C PHE A 212 -11.20 11.15 -9.98
N ARG A 213 -10.77 10.24 -10.83
CA ARG A 213 -11.65 9.38 -11.63
C ARG A 213 -11.10 7.97 -11.66
N LEU A 214 -11.96 7.02 -11.33
CA LEU A 214 -11.72 5.60 -11.55
C LEU A 214 -12.43 5.20 -12.84
N THR A 215 -11.71 4.56 -13.76
CA THR A 215 -12.29 4.04 -15.01
C THR A 215 -11.95 2.58 -15.13
N GLU A 216 -12.94 1.74 -15.42
CA GLU A 216 -12.75 0.32 -15.72
C GLU A 216 -12.69 0.13 -17.23
N GLU A 217 -11.71 -0.65 -17.70
CA GLU A 217 -11.58 -1.10 -19.07
C GLU A 217 -10.87 -2.45 -19.10
N ASN A 218 -11.53 -3.47 -19.65
CA ASN A 218 -11.00 -4.82 -19.88
C ASN A 218 -10.44 -5.51 -18.61
N GLY A 219 -11.13 -5.37 -17.48
CA GLY A 219 -10.76 -5.97 -16.20
C GLY A 219 -9.69 -5.18 -15.42
N PHE A 220 -9.18 -4.08 -15.99
CA PHE A 220 -8.31 -3.15 -15.30
C PHE A 220 -9.07 -1.91 -14.88
N TRP A 221 -8.75 -1.43 -13.68
CA TRP A 221 -9.14 -0.13 -13.18
C TRP A 221 -7.99 0.85 -13.31
N TYR A 222 -8.31 2.09 -13.64
CA TYR A 222 -7.37 3.18 -13.84
C TYR A 222 -7.73 4.33 -12.92
N LEU A 223 -6.79 4.75 -12.08
CA LEU A 223 -6.91 5.97 -11.31
C LEU A 223 -6.23 7.13 -12.04
N ASP A 224 -7.04 8.13 -12.37
CA ASP A 224 -6.62 9.37 -12.98
C ASP A 224 -6.99 10.56 -12.07
N GLN A 225 -6.31 11.69 -12.29
CA GLN A 225 -6.67 12.96 -11.67
C GLN A 225 -6.73 14.11 -12.68
N ILE A 226 -7.62 15.06 -12.39
CA ILE A 226 -7.69 16.38 -13.03
C ILE A 226 -7.17 17.40 -12.00
N ARG A 227 -5.96 17.88 -12.23
CA ARG A 227 -5.21 18.81 -11.38
C ARG A 227 -5.62 20.27 -11.67
N ARG A 228 -5.38 21.12 -10.68
CA ARG A 228 -5.52 22.58 -10.78
C ARG A 228 -4.34 23.19 -11.54
N ASP A 229 -4.48 24.48 -11.88
CA ASP A 229 -3.33 25.27 -12.31
C ASP A 229 -2.28 25.33 -11.19
N GLN A 230 -1.03 25.55 -11.56
CA GLN A 230 0.09 25.59 -10.61
C GLN A 230 0.72 26.98 -10.64
N TYR A 231 0.78 27.62 -9.48
CA TYR A 231 1.48 28.87 -9.28
C TYR A 231 2.78 28.62 -8.51
N ILE A 232 3.91 28.86 -9.18
CA ILE A 232 5.25 28.73 -8.64
C ILE A 232 5.85 30.15 -8.50
N PRO A 233 5.87 30.74 -7.28
CA PRO A 233 6.35 32.10 -7.08
C PRO A 233 7.85 32.22 -7.30
N ASN A 234 8.63 31.20 -6.92
CA ASN A 234 10.08 31.17 -7.17
C ASN A 234 10.37 30.65 -8.60
N LYS A 235 10.73 31.58 -9.49
CA LYS A 235 10.96 31.28 -10.90
C LYS A 235 12.14 30.35 -11.17
N GLU A 236 13.08 30.22 -10.23
CA GLU A 236 14.23 29.31 -10.36
C GLU A 236 13.81 27.83 -10.48
N PHE A 237 12.62 27.49 -9.97
CA PHE A 237 12.09 26.13 -9.96
C PHE A 237 11.07 25.85 -11.07
N LEU A 238 10.80 26.79 -11.98
CA LEU A 238 9.80 26.60 -13.05
C LEU A 238 10.09 25.40 -13.94
N ASN A 239 11.37 25.07 -14.14
CA ASN A 239 11.81 23.91 -14.94
C ASN A 239 12.28 22.74 -14.07
N SER A 240 11.87 22.69 -12.79
CA SER A 240 12.20 21.58 -11.90
C SER A 240 11.64 20.26 -12.45
N ASP A 241 12.43 19.20 -12.41
CA ASP A 241 12.01 17.84 -12.77
C ASP A 241 10.95 17.25 -11.82
N LEU A 242 10.67 17.96 -10.70
CA LEU A 242 9.61 17.63 -9.76
C LEU A 242 8.24 18.13 -10.23
N LEU A 243 8.17 19.01 -11.22
CA LEU A 243 6.91 19.53 -11.75
C LEU A 243 6.41 18.71 -12.96
N GLU A 244 5.09 18.71 -13.13
CA GLU A 244 4.39 18.15 -14.28
C GLU A 244 3.36 19.18 -14.74
N ASP A 245 3.37 19.53 -16.03
CA ASP A 245 2.52 20.60 -16.57
C ASP A 245 1.10 20.13 -16.91
N SER A 246 0.92 18.82 -17.13
CA SER A 246 -0.37 18.28 -17.53
C SER A 246 -1.39 18.36 -16.39
N LYS A 247 -2.54 19.00 -16.67
CA LYS A 247 -3.71 18.96 -15.77
C LYS A 247 -4.28 17.55 -15.64
N TYR A 248 -4.37 16.82 -16.75
CA TYR A 248 -4.83 15.43 -16.72
C TYR A 248 -3.65 14.51 -16.47
N ARG A 249 -3.69 13.73 -15.40
CA ARG A 249 -2.59 12.85 -15.03
C ARG A 249 -3.09 11.47 -14.65
N LYS A 250 -2.60 10.47 -15.39
CA LYS A 250 -2.71 9.06 -15.05
C LYS A 250 -1.80 8.76 -13.86
N ILE A 251 -2.33 8.07 -12.85
CA ILE A 251 -1.61 7.77 -11.60
C ILE A 251 -1.14 6.32 -11.60
N TYR A 252 -2.09 5.38 -11.56
CA TYR A 252 -1.80 3.95 -11.58
C TYR A 252 -3.00 3.16 -12.14
N SER A 253 -2.75 1.94 -12.59
CA SER A 253 -3.79 0.94 -12.88
C SER A 253 -3.72 -0.22 -11.90
N PHE A 254 -4.78 -1.00 -11.77
CA PHE A 254 -4.85 -2.17 -10.89
C PHE A 254 -5.95 -3.14 -11.35
N THR A 255 -5.97 -4.35 -10.83
CA THR A 255 -7.09 -5.29 -10.95
C THR A 255 -7.75 -5.48 -9.60
N LEU A 256 -8.97 -6.04 -9.57
CA LEU A 256 -9.66 -6.40 -8.31
C LEU A 256 -9.27 -7.80 -7.81
N GLU A 257 -8.18 -8.37 -8.32
CA GLU A 257 -7.68 -9.66 -7.86
C GLU A 257 -7.10 -9.50 -6.45
N PRO A 258 -7.63 -10.23 -5.44
CA PRO A 258 -7.11 -10.19 -4.09
C PRO A 258 -5.64 -10.60 -4.06
N ARG A 259 -4.84 -9.86 -3.29
CA ARG A 259 -3.42 -10.13 -3.05
C ARG A 259 -3.14 -10.44 -1.59
N THR A 260 -1.99 -11.04 -1.35
CA THR A 260 -1.38 -11.07 -0.01
C THR A 260 -0.06 -10.30 -0.03
N ILE A 261 0.55 -10.08 1.13
CA ILE A 261 1.79 -9.31 1.19
C ILE A 261 2.95 -10.06 0.52
N GLU A 262 2.91 -11.39 0.51
CA GLU A 262 3.91 -12.27 -0.12
C GLU A 262 4.00 -12.04 -1.64
N ASP A 263 2.90 -11.67 -2.29
CA ASP A 263 2.89 -11.32 -3.73
C ASP A 263 3.84 -10.14 -4.06
N PHE A 264 4.17 -9.33 -3.06
CA PHE A 264 5.04 -8.16 -3.20
C PHE A 264 6.49 -8.40 -2.78
N GLU A 265 6.87 -9.58 -2.28
CA GLU A 265 8.21 -9.85 -1.74
C GLU A 265 9.33 -9.62 -2.77
N SER A 266 9.12 -10.10 -4.00
CA SER A 266 10.06 -9.91 -5.10
C SER A 266 10.21 -8.43 -5.47
N MET A 267 9.11 -7.67 -5.49
CA MET A 267 9.11 -6.24 -5.79
C MET A 267 9.69 -5.43 -4.64
N ASN A 268 9.46 -5.80 -3.39
CA ASN A 268 10.08 -5.19 -2.22
C ASN A 268 11.62 -5.23 -2.33
N THR A 269 12.18 -6.38 -2.69
CA THR A 269 13.62 -6.54 -2.92
C THR A 269 14.09 -5.75 -4.14
N TYR A 270 13.39 -5.84 -5.27
CA TYR A 270 13.77 -5.17 -6.50
C TYR A 270 13.76 -3.63 -6.37
N LEU A 271 12.71 -3.06 -5.76
CA LEU A 271 12.52 -1.62 -5.67
C LEU A 271 13.55 -0.93 -4.77
N GLN A 272 14.12 -1.61 -3.78
CA GLN A 272 15.15 -1.04 -2.90
C GLN A 272 16.60 -1.28 -3.36
N THR A 273 16.81 -2.13 -4.38
CA THR A 273 18.16 -2.50 -4.86
C THR A 273 18.43 -2.10 -6.30
N SER A 274 17.40 -2.09 -7.16
CA SER A 274 17.56 -1.83 -8.58
C SER A 274 17.91 -0.37 -8.87
N PRO A 275 18.93 -0.08 -9.71
CA PRO A 275 19.20 1.28 -10.20
C PRO A 275 18.12 1.80 -11.16
N ALA A 276 17.20 0.93 -11.61
CA ALA A 276 16.02 1.32 -12.38
C ALA A 276 14.88 1.86 -11.50
N SER A 277 14.94 1.61 -10.19
CA SER A 277 13.93 2.05 -9.24
C SER A 277 14.06 3.55 -8.94
N VAL A 278 12.92 4.24 -8.90
CA VAL A 278 12.86 5.63 -8.42
C VAL A 278 13.26 5.73 -6.95
N PHE A 279 12.97 4.69 -6.15
CA PHE A 279 13.25 4.67 -4.71
C PHE A 279 14.75 4.62 -4.38
N THR A 280 15.60 4.09 -5.27
CA THR A 280 17.06 4.14 -5.12
C THR A 280 17.66 5.39 -5.76
N SER A 281 16.94 6.04 -6.66
CA SER A 281 17.39 7.23 -7.38
C SER A 281 17.15 8.53 -6.60
N LYS A 282 16.02 8.65 -5.89
CA LYS A 282 15.64 9.85 -5.14
C LYS A 282 15.31 9.51 -3.68
N SER A 283 15.83 10.29 -2.74
CA SER A 283 15.40 10.26 -1.34
C SER A 283 14.22 11.22 -1.17
N PHE A 284 13.13 10.79 -0.56
CA PHE A 284 11.98 11.66 -0.36
C PHE A 284 11.17 11.34 0.90
N CYS A 285 10.40 12.34 1.32
CA CYS A 285 9.43 12.23 2.40
C CYS A 285 8.26 13.18 2.10
N SER A 286 7.03 12.69 2.16
CA SER A 286 5.82 13.48 1.88
C SER A 286 4.77 13.28 2.96
N LEU A 287 4.13 14.36 3.39
CA LEU A 287 3.10 14.34 4.42
C LEU A 287 1.99 15.32 4.07
N GLN A 288 0.74 14.85 4.13
CA GLN A 288 -0.42 15.69 3.90
C GLN A 288 -0.63 16.63 5.09
N THR A 289 -1.22 17.78 4.83
CA THR A 289 -1.60 18.79 5.83
C THR A 289 -3.10 19.05 5.71
N PRO A 290 -3.72 19.85 6.61
CA PRO A 290 -5.13 20.18 6.49
C PRO A 290 -5.53 20.89 5.19
N ASP A 291 -4.60 21.54 4.48
CA ASP A 291 -4.88 22.34 3.28
C ASP A 291 -3.92 22.07 2.09
N GLY A 292 -3.04 21.07 2.22
CA GLY A 292 -1.90 20.94 1.31
C GLY A 292 -1.04 19.70 1.53
N VAL A 293 0.18 19.74 1.01
CA VAL A 293 1.16 18.67 1.18
C VAL A 293 2.58 19.22 1.26
N HIS A 294 3.34 18.74 2.24
CA HIS A 294 4.79 18.89 2.25
C HIS A 294 5.45 17.74 1.50
N CYS A 295 6.49 18.04 0.74
CA CYS A 295 7.33 17.01 0.13
C CYS A 295 8.79 17.47 0.08
N LEU A 296 9.69 16.70 0.69
CA LEU A 296 11.14 16.83 0.54
C LEU A 296 11.60 15.80 -0.50
N VAL A 297 12.35 16.23 -1.51
CA VAL A 297 13.03 15.35 -2.49
C VAL A 297 14.48 15.77 -2.62
N GLY A 298 15.42 14.87 -2.32
CA GLY A 298 16.83 15.22 -2.17
C GLY A 298 17.00 16.33 -1.15
N CYS A 299 17.51 17.48 -1.59
CA CYS A 299 17.66 18.70 -0.78
C CYS A 299 16.56 19.74 -1.04
N THR A 300 15.53 19.42 -1.82
CA THR A 300 14.49 20.37 -2.23
C THR A 300 13.23 20.15 -1.40
N LEU A 301 12.93 21.06 -0.49
CA LEU A 301 11.68 21.08 0.26
C LEU A 301 10.62 21.83 -0.55
N THR A 302 9.43 21.26 -0.59
CA THR A 302 8.26 21.86 -1.21
C THR A 302 7.06 21.84 -0.29
N TYR A 303 6.23 22.86 -0.43
CA TYR A 303 4.90 22.90 0.16
C TYR A 303 3.90 23.31 -0.90
N ARG A 304 2.92 22.45 -1.14
CA ARG A 304 1.79 22.73 -2.01
C ARG A 304 0.59 23.06 -1.16
N ARG A 305 -0.03 24.22 -1.38
CA ARG A 305 -1.34 24.58 -0.82
C ARG A 305 -2.40 24.41 -1.88
N PHE A 306 -3.36 23.54 -1.62
CA PHE A 306 -4.41 23.22 -2.58
C PHE A 306 -5.41 24.38 -2.70
N ASN A 307 -5.78 24.69 -3.94
CA ASN A 307 -6.78 25.73 -4.24
C ASN A 307 -6.52 27.06 -3.51
N TYR A 308 -5.26 27.51 -3.50
CA TYR A 308 -4.82 28.73 -2.84
C TYR A 308 -5.58 29.97 -3.34
N LYS A 309 -5.80 30.06 -4.65
CA LYS A 309 -6.53 31.15 -5.30
C LYS A 309 -7.01 30.74 -6.68
N ASP A 310 -8.22 31.14 -7.08
CA ASP A 310 -8.72 31.04 -8.47
C ASP A 310 -8.47 29.67 -9.14
N ASN A 311 -8.82 28.57 -8.46
CA ASN A 311 -8.60 27.20 -8.94
C ASN A 311 -7.12 26.88 -9.29
N THR A 312 -6.20 27.47 -8.54
CA THR A 312 -4.75 27.33 -8.67
C THR A 312 -4.14 26.88 -7.34
N ASP A 313 -3.27 25.88 -7.39
CA ASP A 313 -2.43 25.48 -6.26
C ASP A 313 -1.18 26.37 -6.17
N LEU A 314 -0.81 26.80 -4.96
CA LEU A 314 0.48 27.45 -4.71
C LEU A 314 1.53 26.38 -4.41
N ILE A 315 2.70 26.44 -5.04
CA ILE A 315 3.82 25.52 -4.78
C ILE A 315 5.06 26.32 -4.42
N GLU A 316 5.43 26.29 -3.14
CA GLU A 316 6.64 26.94 -2.63
C GLU A 316 7.80 25.95 -2.65
N PHE A 317 8.98 26.43 -3.04
CA PHE A 317 10.22 25.65 -3.11
C PHE A 317 11.29 26.29 -2.22
N LYS A 318 12.07 25.46 -1.54
CA LYS A 318 13.27 25.85 -0.80
C LYS A 318 14.36 24.78 -0.93
N THR A 319 15.56 25.18 -1.35
CA THR A 319 16.75 24.32 -1.24
C THR A 319 17.27 24.35 0.19
N LEU A 320 17.59 23.17 0.73
CA LEU A 320 18.10 22.98 2.09
C LEU A 320 19.57 22.54 2.06
N ASN A 321 20.33 22.95 3.08
CA ASN A 321 21.61 22.32 3.39
C ASN A 321 21.43 21.07 4.29
N GLU A 322 22.51 20.33 4.56
CA GLU A 322 22.46 19.12 5.39
C GLU A 322 21.88 19.34 6.81
N GLU A 323 22.27 20.43 7.49
CA GLU A 323 21.79 20.74 8.84
C GLU A 323 20.31 21.12 8.87
N GLU A 324 19.83 21.77 7.80
CA GLU A 324 18.42 22.13 7.65
C GLU A 324 17.55 20.90 7.41
N ILE A 325 18.05 19.87 6.70
CA ILE A 325 17.30 18.65 6.41
C ILE A 325 16.90 17.93 7.70
N GLU A 326 17.82 17.75 8.65
CA GLU A 326 17.50 17.09 9.92
C GLU A 326 16.42 17.84 10.70
N LYS A 327 16.54 19.17 10.79
CA LYS A 327 15.53 20.02 11.44
C LYS A 327 14.18 19.95 10.73
N VAL A 328 14.18 19.93 9.39
CA VAL A 328 12.96 19.82 8.58
C VAL A 328 12.30 18.46 8.75
N LEU A 329 13.05 17.36 8.72
CA LEU A 329 12.54 16.02 8.99
C LEU A 329 11.85 15.97 10.35
N LYS A 330 12.45 16.55 11.39
CA LYS A 330 11.85 16.57 12.72
C LYS A 330 10.62 17.48 12.81
N ASN A 331 10.73 18.72 12.35
CA ASN A 331 9.70 19.74 12.60
C ASN A 331 8.48 19.62 11.68
N ILE A 332 8.70 19.21 10.42
CA ILE A 332 7.62 19.12 9.42
C ILE A 332 7.06 17.71 9.35
N PHE A 333 7.92 16.70 9.37
CA PHE A 333 7.52 15.30 9.12
C PHE A 333 7.45 14.44 10.39
N ASN A 334 7.86 14.97 11.56
CA ASN A 334 8.06 14.23 12.81
C ASN A 334 8.96 12.99 12.66
N VAL A 335 9.88 13.02 11.70
CA VAL A 335 10.82 11.94 11.43
C VAL A 335 12.12 12.19 12.20
N SER A 336 12.61 11.15 12.86
CA SER A 336 13.94 11.12 13.48
C SER A 336 14.66 9.88 12.96
N LEU A 337 15.87 10.06 12.43
CA LEU A 337 16.65 8.99 11.80
C LEU A 337 17.73 8.50 12.76
N GLU A 338 17.95 7.18 12.79
CA GLU A 338 18.99 6.56 13.63
C GLU A 338 20.38 6.63 12.99
N ARG A 339 20.41 6.71 11.65
CA ARG A 339 21.63 6.81 10.85
C ARG A 339 21.60 8.07 10.00
N LYS A 340 22.79 8.55 9.61
CA LYS A 340 22.94 9.74 8.77
C LYS A 340 22.29 9.47 7.40
N LEU A 341 21.34 10.34 7.02
CA LEU A 341 20.76 10.38 5.68
C LEU A 341 21.81 10.89 4.68
N ILE A 342 21.87 10.26 3.51
CA ILE A 342 22.56 10.77 2.33
C ILE A 342 21.48 11.25 1.34
N PRO A 343 21.14 12.55 1.32
CA PRO A 343 20.11 13.05 0.41
C PRO A 343 20.51 12.81 -1.05
N LYS A 344 19.56 12.35 -1.86
CA LYS A 344 19.81 12.00 -3.26
C LYS A 344 18.72 12.53 -4.17
N HIS A 345 19.12 13.16 -5.27
CA HIS A 345 18.24 13.64 -6.34
C HIS A 345 18.74 13.11 -7.68
N GLY A 346 18.51 11.81 -7.94
CA GLY A 346 18.85 11.19 -9.21
C GLY A 346 17.88 11.56 -10.34
N ASP A 347 18.07 10.93 -11.50
CA ASP A 347 17.42 11.25 -12.77
C ASP A 347 16.10 10.50 -13.03
N ARG A 348 15.70 9.56 -12.14
CA ARG A 348 14.45 8.81 -12.33
C ARG A 348 13.24 9.72 -12.15
N PHE A 349 12.25 9.54 -13.02
CA PHE A 349 11.02 10.31 -13.03
C PHE A 349 10.28 10.22 -11.70
N PHE A 350 10.06 11.37 -11.07
CA PHE A 350 9.32 11.52 -9.82
C PHE A 350 8.88 12.98 -9.68
N THR A 351 7.58 13.20 -9.55
CA THR A 351 6.97 14.54 -9.48
C THR A 351 6.12 14.71 -8.22
N ILE A 352 5.82 15.96 -7.85
CA ILE A 352 5.19 16.36 -6.57
C ILE A 352 3.76 16.92 -6.68
#